data_AF-F7S888-F1
#
_entry.id   AF-F7S888-F1
#
_cell.length_a   1.000
_cell.length_b   1.000
_cell.length_c   1.000
_cell.angle_alpha   90.00
_cell.angle_beta   90.00
_cell.angle_gamma   90.00
#
_symmetry.space_group_name_H-M   'P 1'
#
loop_
_entity.id
_entity.type
_entity.pdbx_description
1 polymer ?
#
loop_
_entity_poly.entity_id
_entity_poly.type
_entity_poly.pdbx_seq_one_letter_code
_entity_poly.pdbx_strand_id
1 'polypeptide(L)'
;MRPFVRRIVIWGVLAAAVGAGIVYSFRPRPVAVDVATVARGMLRVTIDDDGETRVRHVYTLQAPLTGDLDRITADPGDPVTAGRTVLARIVPAPPSMLDTRTMAEREAAVGAALAAKAQAAAER
;
A
#
# COMPACT_ATOMS: atom_id res chain seq x y z
N MET A 1 48.65 5.91 -89.49
CA MET A 1 49.03 6.51 -88.18
C MET A 1 50.20 5.73 -87.62
N ARG A 2 51.30 6.40 -87.23
CA ARG A 2 52.51 5.74 -86.71
C ARG A 2 52.13 4.75 -85.58
N PRO A 3 52.60 3.49 -85.59
CA PRO A 3 52.17 2.44 -84.65
C PRO A 3 52.39 2.83 -83.18
N PHE A 4 53.31 3.76 -82.94
CA PHE A 4 53.64 4.33 -81.63
C PHE A 4 52.49 5.17 -81.02
N VAL A 5 51.79 5.99 -81.82
CA VAL A 5 50.69 6.85 -81.32
C VAL A 5 49.48 6.02 -80.92
N ARG A 6 49.13 5.00 -81.72
CA ARG A 6 48.02 4.08 -81.39
C ARG A 6 48.29 3.34 -80.08
N ARG A 7 49.53 2.95 -79.83
CA ARG A 7 49.95 2.29 -78.59
C ARG A 7 49.82 3.22 -77.38
N ILE A 8 50.27 4.48 -77.49
CA ILE A 8 50.14 5.46 -76.40
C ILE A 8 48.68 5.73 -76.04
N VAL A 9 47.80 5.91 -77.03
CA VAL A 9 46.37 6.15 -76.77
C VAL A 9 45.73 4.95 -76.07
N ILE A 10 46.03 3.73 -76.52
CA ILE A 10 45.52 2.51 -75.90
C ILE A 10 46.00 2.38 -74.44
N TRP A 11 47.30 2.61 -74.19
CA TRP A 11 47.85 2.55 -72.82
C TRP A 11 47.32 3.67 -71.91
N GLY A 12 47.07 4.87 -72.45
CA GLY A 12 46.47 5.97 -71.71
C GLY A 12 45.03 5.69 -71.29
N VAL A 13 44.22 5.14 -72.20
CA VAL A 13 42.83 4.72 -71.89
C VAL A 13 42.83 3.59 -70.87
N LEU A 14 43.75 2.63 -70.99
CA LEU A 14 43.89 1.54 -70.02
C LEU A 14 44.24 2.08 -68.62
N ALA A 15 45.22 2.99 -68.54
CA ALA A 15 45.63 3.60 -67.26
C ALA A 15 44.50 4.43 -66.63
N ALA A 16 43.74 5.18 -67.43
CA ALA A 16 42.58 5.93 -66.96
C ALA A 16 41.46 5.01 -66.44
N ALA A 17 41.18 3.89 -67.15
CA ALA A 17 40.20 2.91 -66.73
C ALA A 17 40.58 2.23 -65.40
N VAL A 18 41.86 1.87 -65.24
CA VAL A 18 42.39 1.33 -63.98
C VAL A 18 42.30 2.37 -62.86
N GLY A 19 42.70 3.62 -63.13
CA GLY A 19 42.58 4.72 -62.17
C GLY A 19 41.15 4.96 -61.70
N ALA A 20 40.18 4.97 -62.63
CA ALA A 20 38.77 5.12 -62.32
C ALA A 20 38.23 3.93 -61.49
N GLY A 21 38.65 2.71 -61.80
CA GLY A 21 38.27 1.51 -61.05
C GLY A 21 38.79 1.52 -59.60
N ILE A 22 40.03 1.97 -59.40
CA ILE A 22 40.61 2.15 -58.07
C ILE A 22 39.79 3.18 -57.28
N VAL A 23 39.56 4.36 -57.84
CA VAL A 23 38.77 5.42 -57.17
C VAL A 23 37.35 4.94 -56.82
N TYR A 24 36.73 4.15 -57.68
CA TYR A 24 35.41 3.57 -57.42
C TYR A 24 35.42 2.50 -56.33
N SER A 25 36.47 1.68 -56.24
CA SER A 25 36.60 0.63 -55.22
C SER A 25 36.83 1.21 -53.81
N PHE A 26 37.59 2.31 -53.73
CA PHE A 26 37.84 3.01 -52.47
C PHE A 26 36.68 3.94 -52.04
N ARG A 27 35.59 4.04 -52.82
CA ARG A 27 34.39 4.76 -52.38
C ARG A 27 33.65 3.94 -51.32
N PRO A 28 33.51 4.45 -50.08
CA PRO A 28 32.78 3.74 -49.04
C PRO A 28 31.30 3.62 -49.44
N ARG A 29 30.76 2.40 -49.31
CA ARG A 29 29.33 2.15 -49.54
C ARG A 29 28.56 2.49 -48.26
N PRO A 30 27.57 3.40 -48.31
CA PRO A 30 26.76 3.70 -47.14
C PRO A 30 25.93 2.48 -46.75
N VAL A 31 25.85 2.23 -45.45
CA VAL A 31 25.00 1.17 -44.87
C VAL A 31 23.69 1.83 -44.45
N ALA A 32 22.57 1.23 -44.85
CA ALA A 32 21.26 1.69 -44.42
C ALA A 32 21.08 1.40 -42.92
N VAL A 33 20.72 2.44 -42.16
CA VAL A 33 20.45 2.35 -40.72
C VAL A 33 19.10 2.99 -40.43
N ASP A 34 18.40 2.45 -39.43
CA ASP A 34 17.14 3.01 -38.95
C ASP A 34 17.44 4.15 -37.96
N VAL A 35 16.83 5.30 -38.17
CA VAL A 35 17.04 6.49 -37.35
C VAL A 35 15.70 7.04 -36.88
N ALA A 36 15.63 7.32 -35.58
CA ALA A 36 14.48 7.93 -34.94
C ALA A 36 14.89 9.17 -34.16
N THR A 37 14.04 10.19 -34.16
CA THR A 37 14.23 11.41 -33.37
C THR A 37 13.73 11.20 -31.94
N VAL A 38 14.58 11.48 -30.95
CA VAL A 38 14.23 11.33 -29.52
C VAL A 38 13.88 12.70 -28.93
N ALA A 39 12.79 12.77 -28.18
CA ALA A 39 12.37 13.94 -27.41
C ALA A 39 12.37 13.65 -25.90
N ARG A 40 12.59 14.68 -25.08
CA ARG A 40 12.53 14.57 -23.62
C ARG A 40 11.19 15.07 -23.09
N GLY A 41 10.60 14.33 -22.17
CA GLY A 41 9.33 14.65 -21.52
C GLY A 41 9.25 14.03 -20.13
N MET A 42 8.15 14.31 -19.41
CA MET A 42 7.93 13.69 -18.10
C MET A 42 7.55 12.22 -18.27
N LEU A 43 8.34 11.33 -17.67
CA LEU A 43 8.01 9.92 -17.53
C LEU A 43 7.43 9.69 -16.12
N ARG A 44 6.15 9.37 -16.04
CA ARG A 44 5.49 9.02 -14.77
C ARG A 44 5.39 7.50 -14.67
N VAL A 45 5.97 6.95 -13.62
CA VAL A 45 5.79 5.55 -13.24
C VAL A 45 4.80 5.54 -12.09
N THR A 46 3.67 4.84 -12.27
CA THR A 46 2.67 4.63 -11.23
C THR A 46 2.79 3.21 -10.70
N ILE A 47 2.39 3.02 -9.44
CA ILE A 47 2.16 1.70 -8.85
C ILE A 47 0.64 1.64 -8.66
N ASP A 48 0.00 0.72 -9.37
CA ASP A 48 -1.42 0.46 -9.25
C ASP A 48 -1.60 -0.68 -8.25
N ASP A 49 -2.41 -0.46 -7.22
CA ASP A 49 -2.69 -1.42 -6.16
C ASP A 49 -4.15 -1.28 -5.72
N ASP A 50 -4.70 -2.35 -5.19
CA ASP A 50 -6.09 -2.39 -4.74
C ASP A 50 -6.21 -1.83 -3.32
N GLY A 51 -7.08 -0.85 -3.14
CA GLY A 51 -7.31 -0.19 -1.86
C GLY A 51 -8.74 -0.39 -1.38
N GLU A 52 -8.90 -0.76 -0.11
CA GLU A 52 -10.20 -0.78 0.55
C GLU A 52 -10.34 0.42 1.49
N THR A 53 -11.50 1.08 1.46
CA THR A 53 -11.81 2.11 2.46
C THR A 53 -12.21 1.44 3.78
N ARG A 54 -11.53 1.79 4.87
CA ARG A 54 -11.84 1.27 6.21
C ARG A 54 -12.10 2.41 7.19
N VAL A 55 -13.19 2.31 7.94
CA VAL A 55 -13.47 3.20 9.07
C VAL A 55 -12.45 2.94 10.17
N ARG A 56 -11.70 3.99 10.56
CA ARG A 56 -10.61 3.88 11.56
C ARG A 56 -11.10 3.59 12.97
N HIS A 57 -12.23 4.18 13.34
CA HIS A 57 -12.73 4.17 14.71
C HIS A 57 -14.19 3.74 14.71
N VAL A 58 -14.41 2.44 14.94
CA VAL A 58 -15.73 1.86 15.18
C VAL A 58 -15.77 1.46 16.63
N TYR A 59 -16.75 1.98 17.37
CA TYR A 59 -16.94 1.67 18.78
C TYR A 59 -18.25 0.93 18.96
N THR A 60 -18.20 -0.22 19.61
CA THR A 60 -19.39 -0.95 20.06
C THR A 60 -19.60 -0.62 21.53
N LEU A 61 -20.74 0.00 21.84
CA LEU A 61 -21.12 0.28 23.22
C LEU A 61 -21.83 -0.94 23.81
N GLN A 62 -21.43 -1.30 25.03
CA GLN A 62 -21.99 -2.41 25.79
C GLN A 62 -22.63 -1.85 27.06
N ALA A 63 -23.72 -2.46 27.52
CA ALA A 63 -24.31 -2.11 28.80
C ALA A 63 -23.32 -2.45 29.93
N PRO A 64 -23.00 -1.52 30.85
CA PRO A 64 -22.04 -1.77 31.93
C PRO A 64 -22.60 -2.65 33.04
N LEU A 65 -23.93 -2.79 33.12
CA LEU A 65 -24.65 -3.54 34.13
C LEU A 65 -26.00 -4.03 33.58
N THR A 66 -26.54 -5.07 34.20
CA THR A 66 -27.86 -5.62 33.88
C THR A 66 -28.96 -4.73 34.44
N GLY A 67 -30.00 -4.48 33.65
CA GLY A 67 -31.10 -3.62 34.04
C GLY A 67 -32.06 -3.36 32.88
N ASP A 68 -32.99 -2.46 33.13
CA ASP A 68 -33.96 -2.01 32.14
C ASP A 68 -33.39 -0.80 31.39
N LEU A 69 -33.49 -0.85 30.05
CA LEU A 69 -33.04 0.23 29.17
C LEU A 69 -34.20 1.20 28.94
N ASP A 70 -33.99 2.47 29.29
CA ASP A 70 -34.94 3.53 28.91
C ASP A 70 -35.00 3.65 27.38
N ARG A 71 -36.12 4.18 26.89
CA ARG A 71 -36.30 4.40 25.45
C ARG A 71 -35.16 5.25 24.89
N ILE A 72 -34.47 4.73 23.88
CA ILE A 72 -33.44 5.46 23.14
C ILE A 72 -34.12 6.58 22.34
N THR A 73 -33.61 7.80 22.48
CA THR A 73 -34.11 9.00 21.78
C THR A 73 -33.22 9.44 20.63
N ALA A 74 -32.03 8.84 20.47
CA ALA A 74 -31.09 9.15 19.41
C ALA A 74 -31.46 8.40 18.12
N ASP A 75 -31.36 9.09 16.98
CA ASP A 75 -31.64 8.52 15.66
C ASP A 75 -30.33 8.19 14.91
N PRO A 76 -30.36 7.23 13.96
CA PRO A 76 -29.19 6.91 13.15
C PRO A 76 -28.69 8.11 12.34
N GLY A 77 -27.43 8.47 12.52
CA GLY A 77 -26.79 9.60 11.84
C GLY A 77 -26.63 10.85 12.70
N ASP A 78 -27.20 10.86 13.91
CA ASP A 78 -27.04 11.98 14.84
C ASP A 78 -25.57 12.20 15.24
N PRO A 79 -25.10 13.45 15.30
CA PRO A 79 -23.76 13.76 15.77
C PRO A 79 -23.62 13.48 17.27
N VAL A 80 -22.58 12.74 17.65
CA VAL A 80 -22.31 12.36 19.04
C VAL A 80 -21.01 13.00 19.53
N THR A 81 -21.04 13.57 20.74
CA THR A 81 -19.85 14.14 21.39
C THR A 81 -19.54 13.37 22.66
N ALA A 82 -18.31 12.86 22.78
CA ALA A 82 -17.85 12.11 23.95
C ALA A 82 -18.06 12.90 25.25
N GLY A 83 -18.62 12.24 26.26
CA GLY A 83 -18.86 12.82 27.59
C GLY A 83 -20.00 13.85 27.66
N ARG A 84 -20.66 14.18 26.54
CA ARG A 84 -21.80 15.12 26.52
C ARG A 84 -23.08 14.46 26.04
N THR A 85 -23.01 13.72 24.94
CA THR A 85 -24.20 13.07 24.37
C THR A 85 -24.50 11.80 25.15
N VAL A 86 -25.69 11.74 25.75
CA VAL A 86 -26.21 10.54 26.41
C VAL A 86 -26.99 9.73 25.38
N LEU A 87 -26.47 8.56 25.02
CA LEU A 87 -27.10 7.69 24.01
C LEU A 87 -28.21 6.81 24.59
N ALA A 88 -28.02 6.33 25.81
CA ALA A 88 -29.00 5.53 26.52
C ALA A 88 -28.84 5.66 28.03
N ARG A 89 -29.93 5.44 28.76
CA ARG A 89 -29.96 5.37 30.22
C ARG A 89 -30.43 3.99 30.64
N ILE A 90 -29.73 3.38 31.59
CA ILE A 90 -30.06 2.06 32.12
C ILE A 90 -30.45 2.23 33.59
N VAL A 91 -31.59 1.67 33.96
CA VAL A 91 -32.03 1.52 35.34
C VAL A 91 -31.56 0.14 35.82
N PRO A 92 -30.65 0.05 36.81
CA PRO A 92 -30.16 -1.23 37.31
C PRO A 92 -31.29 -2.15 37.75
N ALA A 93 -31.16 -3.45 37.45
CA ALA A 93 -32.10 -4.44 37.94
C ALA A 93 -32.13 -4.45 39.48
N PRO A 94 -33.29 -4.72 40.11
CA PRO A 94 -33.36 -4.85 41.55
C PRO A 94 -32.39 -5.95 42.02
N PRO A 95 -31.69 -5.75 43.15
CA PRO A 95 -30.77 -6.75 43.66
C PRO A 95 -31.53 -8.04 43.95
N SER A 96 -30.93 -9.17 43.56
CA SER A 96 -31.46 -10.49 43.93
C SER A 96 -31.55 -10.60 45.45
N MET A 97 -32.56 -11.33 45.97
CA MET A 97 -32.61 -11.61 47.40
C MET A 97 -31.30 -12.25 47.88
N LEU A 98 -30.75 -11.70 48.96
CA LEU A 98 -29.57 -12.22 49.62
C LEU A 98 -30.00 -13.41 50.48
N ASP A 99 -29.90 -14.62 49.94
CA ASP A 99 -29.98 -15.83 50.75
C ASP A 99 -28.77 -15.89 51.70
N THR A 100 -29.01 -16.31 52.93
CA THR A 100 -28.01 -16.70 53.92
C THR A 100 -26.88 -17.56 53.35
N ARG A 101 -27.20 -18.51 52.47
CA ARG A 101 -26.18 -19.33 51.78
C ARG A 101 -25.30 -18.48 50.87
N THR A 102 -25.88 -17.64 50.04
CA THR A 102 -25.14 -16.77 49.11
C THR A 102 -24.26 -15.78 49.88
N MET A 103 -24.75 -15.23 50.98
CA MET A 103 -23.96 -14.38 51.87
C MET A 103 -22.73 -15.12 52.42
N ALA A 104 -22.93 -16.31 53.00
CA ALA A 104 -21.83 -17.13 53.53
C ALA A 104 -20.81 -17.50 52.44
N GLU A 105 -21.26 -17.86 51.23
CA GLU A 105 -20.38 -18.14 50.08
C GLU A 105 -19.54 -16.91 49.67
N ARG A 106 -20.15 -15.72 49.66
CA ARG A 106 -19.46 -14.46 49.32
C ARG A 106 -18.45 -14.06 50.40
N GLU A 107 -18.82 -14.16 51.67
CA GLU A 107 -17.91 -13.89 52.79
C GLU A 107 -16.72 -14.85 52.80
N ALA A 108 -16.97 -16.15 52.59
CA ALA A 108 -15.90 -17.14 52.49
C ALA A 108 -14.96 -16.85 51.31
N ALA A 109 -15.49 -16.45 50.16
CA ALA A 109 -14.69 -16.09 48.99
C ALA A 109 -13.79 -14.87 49.27
N VAL A 110 -14.31 -13.84 49.96
CA VAL A 110 -13.53 -12.67 50.37
C VAL A 110 -12.44 -13.08 51.37
N GLY A 111 -12.77 -13.89 52.37
CA GLY A 111 -11.80 -14.41 53.35
C GLY A 111 -10.66 -15.17 52.69
N ALA A 112 -10.96 -16.07 51.76
CA ALA A 112 -9.96 -16.82 51.01
C ALA A 112 -9.05 -15.90 50.16
N ALA A 113 -9.62 -14.91 49.48
CA ALA A 113 -8.84 -13.96 48.67
C ALA A 113 -7.90 -13.10 49.53
N LEU A 114 -8.34 -12.67 50.71
CA LEU A 114 -7.52 -11.92 51.65
C LEU A 114 -6.38 -12.77 52.23
N ALA A 115 -6.65 -14.04 52.57
CA ALA A 115 -5.64 -14.98 53.04
C ALA A 115 -4.56 -15.24 51.97
N ALA A 116 -4.97 -15.48 50.71
CA ALA A 116 -4.05 -15.67 49.59
C ALA A 116 -3.18 -14.43 49.35
N LYS A 117 -3.76 -13.22 49.44
CA LYS A 117 -3.01 -11.97 49.34
C LYS A 117 -1.97 -11.83 50.46
N ALA A 118 -2.34 -12.18 51.70
CA ALA A 118 -1.43 -12.11 52.85
C ALA A 118 -0.27 -13.11 52.71
N GLN A 119 -0.54 -14.34 52.23
CA GLN A 119 0.50 -15.33 51.95
C GLN A 119 1.47 -14.83 50.87
N ALA A 120 0.97 -14.33 49.74
CA ALA A 120 1.82 -13.81 48.67
C ALA A 120 2.66 -12.59 49.09
N ALA A 121 2.17 -11.80 50.05
CA ALA A 121 2.93 -10.70 50.63
C ALA A 121 4.02 -11.16 51.61
N ALA A 122 3.82 -12.31 52.27
CA ALA A 122 4.77 -12.90 53.21
C ALA A 122 5.86 -13.75 52.53
N GLU A 123 5.62 -14.25 51.31
CA GLU A 123 6.59 -14.99 50.50
C GLU A 123 7.58 -14.07 49.73
N ARG A 124 7.47 -12.75 49.86
CA ARG A 124 8.43 -11.76 49.35
C ARG A 124 9.40 -11.30 50.45
#